data_AF-A0A0F9DWY2-F1
#
_entry.id   AF-A0A0F9DWY2-F1
#
_cell.length_a   1.000
_cell.length_b   1.000
_cell.length_c   1.000
_cell.angle_alpha   90.00
_cell.angle_beta   90.00
_cell.angle_gamma   90.00
#
_symmetry.space_group_name_H-M   'P 1'
#
loop_
_entity.id
_entity.type
_entity.pdbx_description
1 polymer ?
#
loop_
_entity_poly.entity_id
_entity_poly.type
_entity_poly.pdbx_seq_one_letter_code
_entity_poly.pdbx_strand_id
1 'polypeptide(L)'
;MLLLPCSAQKNNGISTLTLREDIVISEAIIGNGVEWSAYPHGDAESAEWGLLMTDEKWERVFKRLDFMKPQIVRVLDQANWRYLKGFDTANDPIVDFESKEMQALYKLLDYCEENNV
;
A
#
# COMPACT_ATOMS: atom_id res chain seq x y z
N MET A 1 -3.59 15.72 -66.44
CA MET A 1 -3.85 15.47 -65.01
C MET A 1 -2.50 15.42 -64.31
N LEU A 2 -2.03 16.56 -63.79
CA LEU A 2 -0.75 16.65 -63.06
C LEU A 2 -0.99 16.29 -61.60
N LEU A 3 -0.33 15.23 -61.12
CA LEU A 3 -0.25 14.91 -59.69
C LEU A 3 0.91 15.73 -59.11
N LEU A 4 0.59 16.70 -58.25
CA LEU A 4 1.59 17.39 -57.43
C LEU A 4 1.92 16.51 -56.22
N PRO A 5 3.20 16.23 -55.93
CA PRO A 5 3.58 15.52 -54.72
C PRO A 5 3.42 16.46 -53.52
N CYS A 6 2.65 16.04 -52.52
CA CYS A 6 2.57 16.71 -51.23
C CYS A 6 3.92 16.52 -50.52
N SER A 7 4.67 17.62 -50.31
CA SER A 7 5.84 17.58 -49.44
C SER A 7 5.37 17.92 -48.02
N ALA A 8 5.53 16.98 -47.09
CA ALA A 8 5.32 17.25 -45.68
C ALA A 8 6.46 18.16 -45.22
N GLN A 9 6.16 19.43 -44.94
CA GLN A 9 7.11 20.32 -44.27
C GLN A 9 7.46 19.72 -42.90
N LYS A 10 8.71 19.27 -42.75
CA LYS A 10 9.29 19.03 -41.42
C LYS A 10 9.38 20.39 -40.72
N ASN A 11 8.45 20.64 -39.82
CA ASN A 11 8.54 21.76 -38.89
C ASN A 11 9.72 21.50 -37.95
N ASN A 12 10.89 22.07 -38.26
CA ASN A 12 12.02 22.23 -37.34
C ASN A 12 11.72 23.34 -36.31
N GLY A 13 10.49 23.41 -35.81
CA GLY A 13 10.09 24.39 -34.82
C GLY A 13 10.82 24.12 -33.51
N ILE A 14 11.46 25.15 -32.95
CA ILE A 14 12.04 25.09 -31.61
C ILE A 14 10.89 24.91 -30.62
N SER A 15 10.73 23.70 -30.08
CA SER A 15 9.79 23.44 -29.00
C SER A 15 10.29 24.15 -27.74
N THR A 16 9.46 25.03 -27.18
CA THR A 16 9.77 25.74 -25.93
C THR A 16 9.11 25.00 -24.78
N LEU A 17 9.89 24.55 -23.79
CA LEU A 17 9.39 24.03 -22.53
C LEU A 17 9.17 25.20 -21.57
N THR A 18 7.95 25.35 -21.04
CA THR A 18 7.63 26.38 -20.04
C THR A 18 7.30 25.70 -18.72
N LEU A 19 8.08 26.05 -17.68
CA LEU A 19 7.82 25.66 -16.30
C LEU A 19 7.00 26.77 -15.63
N ARG A 20 5.89 26.41 -14.97
CA ARG A 20 4.98 27.33 -14.28
C ARG A 20 4.90 26.93 -12.82
N GLU A 21 5.75 27.55 -12.00
CA GLU A 21 5.81 27.32 -10.55
C GLU A 21 4.76 28.12 -9.77
N ASP A 22 4.13 29.10 -10.42
CA ASP A 22 3.11 29.99 -9.87
C ASP A 22 1.70 29.36 -9.84
N ILE A 23 1.54 28.18 -10.43
CA ILE A 23 0.26 27.50 -10.56
C ILE A 23 0.34 26.14 -9.88
N VAL A 24 -0.40 25.98 -8.78
CA VAL A 24 -0.63 24.66 -8.20
C VAL A 24 -1.75 23.98 -8.97
N ILE A 25 -1.46 22.82 -9.56
CA ILE A 25 -2.43 22.05 -10.37
C ILE A 25 -3.34 21.19 -9.47
N SER A 26 -2.85 20.75 -8.30
CA SER A 26 -3.63 20.03 -7.28
C SER A 26 -2.89 20.02 -5.94
N GLU A 27 -3.61 20.29 -4.84
CA GLU A 27 -3.06 20.38 -3.48
C GLU A 27 -3.26 19.10 -2.64
N ALA A 28 -3.76 18.00 -3.23
CA ALA A 28 -4.14 16.80 -2.47
C ALA A 28 -3.92 15.48 -3.25
N ILE A 29 -2.85 15.39 -4.05
CA ILE A 29 -2.52 14.14 -4.74
C ILE A 29 -1.94 13.14 -3.73
N ILE A 30 -2.74 12.17 -3.29
CA ILE A 30 -2.35 10.99 -2.49
C ILE A 30 -1.58 9.97 -3.39
N GLY A 31 -0.85 10.46 -4.40
CA GLY A 31 -0.57 9.77 -5.68
C GLY A 31 0.18 8.44 -5.66
N ASN A 32 0.46 7.88 -4.48
CA ASN A 32 0.97 6.54 -4.28
C ASN A 32 0.40 5.94 -2.98
N GLY A 33 -0.17 4.74 -3.07
CA GLY A 33 -0.70 3.99 -1.94
C GLY A 33 -0.45 2.51 -2.11
N VAL A 34 -0.49 1.76 -1.00
CA VAL A 34 -0.28 0.31 -1.02
C VAL A 34 -1.42 -0.42 -0.35
N GLU A 35 -1.71 -1.61 -0.86
CA GLU A 35 -2.43 -2.61 -0.08
C GLU A 35 -1.40 -3.46 0.66
N TRP A 36 -1.55 -3.54 1.98
CA TRP A 36 -0.63 -4.25 2.85
C TRP A 36 -1.40 -5.17 3.78
N SER A 37 -0.87 -6.39 3.94
CA SER A 37 -1.50 -7.46 4.71
C SER A 37 -2.89 -7.74 4.17
N ALA A 38 -2.98 -7.95 2.85
CA ALA A 38 -4.21 -8.33 2.17
C ALA A 38 -4.81 -9.63 2.74
N TYR A 39 -3.97 -10.46 3.38
CA TYR A 39 -4.36 -11.71 3.99
C TYR A 39 -3.57 -11.94 5.29
N PRO A 40 -4.22 -12.00 6.47
CA PRO A 40 -3.57 -12.34 7.74
C PRO A 40 -3.13 -13.81 7.84
N HIS A 41 -3.41 -14.63 6.82
CA HIS A 41 -3.10 -16.06 6.78
C HIS A 41 -1.60 -16.40 6.91
N GLY A 42 -0.71 -15.40 6.78
CA GLY A 42 0.75 -15.56 6.85
C GLY A 42 1.41 -14.99 8.12
N ASP A 43 0.63 -14.54 9.10
CA ASP A 43 1.12 -13.65 10.17
C ASP A 43 1.57 -14.39 11.45
N ALA A 44 1.21 -15.66 11.61
CA ALA A 44 1.52 -16.47 12.79
C ALA A 44 1.83 -17.92 12.42
N GLU A 45 2.52 -18.64 13.31
CA GLU A 45 2.80 -20.07 13.14
C GLU A 45 1.51 -20.91 13.03
N SER A 46 0.46 -20.49 13.73
CA SER A 46 -0.87 -21.10 13.72
C SER A 46 -1.76 -20.67 12.54
N ALA A 47 -1.32 -19.69 11.75
CA ALA A 47 -2.11 -19.20 10.63
C ALA A 47 -2.19 -20.22 9.49
N GLU A 48 -3.19 -20.10 8.63
CA GLU A 48 -3.49 -21.07 7.57
C GLU A 48 -2.28 -21.33 6.62
N TRP A 49 -1.48 -20.30 6.35
CA TRP A 49 -0.27 -20.40 5.52
C TRP A 49 1.02 -20.45 6.35
N GLY A 50 0.91 -20.50 7.68
CA GLY A 50 2.01 -20.43 8.64
C GLY A 50 2.69 -19.06 8.71
N LEU A 51 3.81 -18.98 9.43
CA LEU A 51 4.56 -17.73 9.59
C LEU A 51 5.36 -17.42 8.32
N LEU A 52 4.76 -16.65 7.41
CA LEU A 52 5.40 -16.23 6.17
C LEU A 52 6.15 -14.91 6.33
N MET A 53 5.69 -14.03 7.21
CA MET A 53 6.29 -12.72 7.47
C MET A 53 7.34 -12.77 8.59
N THR A 54 8.53 -13.26 8.24
CA THR A 54 9.72 -13.24 9.11
C THR A 54 10.25 -11.82 9.32
N ASP A 55 11.08 -11.61 10.35
CA ASP A 55 11.66 -10.29 10.63
C ASP A 55 12.47 -9.73 9.45
N GLU A 56 13.23 -10.57 8.74
CA GLU A 56 13.96 -10.16 7.52
C GLU A 56 13.01 -9.65 6.42
N LYS A 57 11.83 -10.27 6.29
CA LYS A 57 10.83 -9.85 5.31
C LYS A 57 10.12 -8.57 5.73
N TRP A 58 9.86 -8.38 7.02
CA TRP A 58 9.37 -7.10 7.55
C TRP A 58 10.35 -5.97 7.25
N GLU A 59 11.63 -6.14 7.57
CA GLU A 59 12.66 -5.14 7.27
C GLU A 59 12.72 -4.82 5.77
N ARG A 60 12.66 -5.86 4.92
CA ARG A 60 12.63 -5.67 3.47
C ARG A 60 11.40 -4.88 3.00
N VAL A 61 10.23 -5.14 3.58
CA VAL A 61 9.00 -4.42 3.25
C VAL A 61 9.11 -2.96 3.70
N PHE A 62 9.49 -2.69 4.95
CA PHE A 62 9.68 -1.33 5.45
C PHE A 62 10.66 -0.54 4.59
N LYS A 63 11.82 -1.12 4.25
CA LYS A 63 12.80 -0.47 3.34
C LYS A 63 12.21 -0.09 1.97
N ARG A 64 11.30 -0.90 1.43
CA ARG A 64 10.64 -0.61 0.15
C ARG A 64 9.61 0.49 0.32
N LEU A 65 8.88 0.49 1.42
CA LEU A 65 7.88 1.51 1.73
C LEU A 65 8.54 2.86 2.03
N ASP A 66 9.69 2.89 2.70
CA ASP A 66 10.47 4.11 2.94
C ASP A 66 10.93 4.76 1.62
N PHE A 67 11.22 3.93 0.62
CA PHE A 67 11.54 4.39 -0.72
C PHE A 67 10.30 4.90 -1.46
N MET A 68 9.17 4.19 -1.34
CA MET A 68 7.92 4.52 -2.04
C MET A 68 7.18 5.73 -1.44
N LYS A 69 7.32 5.96 -0.13
CA LYS A 69 6.64 6.98 0.67
C LYS A 69 5.13 7.06 0.37
N PRO A 70 4.38 5.95 0.57
CA PRO A 70 2.95 5.96 0.33
C PRO A 70 2.27 7.02 1.22
N GLN A 71 1.16 7.59 0.74
CA GLN A 71 0.33 8.54 1.49
C GLN A 71 -1.00 7.92 1.95
N ILE A 72 -1.15 6.62 1.71
CA ILE A 72 -2.27 5.81 2.16
C ILE A 72 -1.87 4.34 2.16
N VAL A 73 -2.26 3.63 3.21
CA VAL A 73 -2.15 2.17 3.31
C VAL A 73 -3.55 1.60 3.50
N ARG A 74 -3.88 0.59 2.70
CA ARG A 74 -5.11 -0.19 2.84
C ARG A 74 -4.77 -1.55 3.44
N VAL A 75 -5.48 -1.93 4.50
CA VAL A 75 -5.42 -3.27 5.10
C VAL A 75 -6.76 -3.97 4.90
N LEU A 76 -6.75 -5.26 4.56
CA LEU A 76 -7.93 -6.10 4.63
C LEU A 76 -7.89 -6.86 5.95
N ASP A 77 -8.88 -6.62 6.81
CA ASP A 77 -8.93 -7.24 8.13
C ASP A 77 -10.22 -8.04 8.33
N GLN A 78 -10.10 -9.20 8.94
CA GLN A 78 -11.22 -10.09 9.24
C GLN A 78 -11.07 -10.68 10.63
N ALA A 79 -12.09 -10.48 11.47
CA ALA A 79 -12.07 -10.84 12.89
C ALA A 79 -11.64 -12.30 13.14
N ASN A 80 -12.22 -13.26 12.40
CA ASN A 80 -11.96 -14.69 12.54
C ASN A 80 -10.50 -15.09 12.26
N TRP A 81 -9.75 -14.26 11.53
CA TRP A 81 -8.37 -14.54 11.18
C TRP A 81 -7.37 -13.79 12.04
N ARG A 82 -7.83 -12.91 12.94
CA ARG A 82 -6.95 -12.05 13.74
C ARG A 82 -7.17 -12.20 15.23
N TYR A 83 -8.33 -11.76 15.71
CA TYR A 83 -8.58 -11.62 17.14
C TYR A 83 -9.75 -12.46 17.64
N LEU A 84 -10.70 -12.89 16.82
CA LEU A 84 -11.80 -13.73 17.28
C LEU A 84 -11.33 -15.18 17.46
N LYS A 85 -11.43 -15.70 18.68
CA LYS A 85 -11.06 -17.08 19.04
C LYS A 85 -12.26 -18.03 19.17
N GLY A 86 -13.48 -17.49 19.12
CA GLY A 86 -14.71 -18.27 19.16
C GLY A 86 -15.79 -17.56 19.95
N PHE A 87 -16.76 -18.33 20.44
CA PHE A 87 -17.83 -17.86 21.30
C PHE A 87 -17.89 -18.75 22.55
N ASP A 88 -18.22 -18.17 23.69
CA ASP A 88 -18.37 -18.91 24.93
C ASP A 88 -19.75 -19.60 25.03
N THR A 89 -20.05 -20.21 26.19
CA THR A 89 -21.33 -20.91 26.41
C THR A 89 -22.55 -19.99 26.45
N ALA A 90 -22.35 -18.69 26.68
CA ALA A 90 -23.40 -17.68 26.65
C ALA A 90 -23.56 -17.05 25.25
N ASN A 91 -22.78 -17.52 24.27
CA ASN A 91 -22.71 -16.99 22.90
C ASN A 91 -22.08 -15.59 22.82
N ASP A 92 -21.24 -15.23 23.80
CA ASP A 92 -20.44 -14.00 23.78
C ASP A 92 -19.10 -14.23 23.05
N PRO A 93 -18.60 -13.26 22.28
CA PRO A 93 -17.36 -13.43 21.51
C PRO A 93 -16.13 -13.47 22.42
N ILE A 94 -15.28 -14.48 22.21
CA ILE A 94 -13.97 -14.58 22.85
C ILE A 94 -12.96 -13.92 21.91
N VAL A 95 -12.33 -12.85 22.36
CA VAL A 95 -11.34 -12.10 21.59
C VAL A 95 -9.96 -12.14 22.25
N ASP A 96 -8.92 -12.12 21.42
CA ASP A 96 -7.52 -12.08 21.82
C ASP A 96 -6.79 -11.06 20.94
N PHE A 97 -6.60 -9.87 21.51
CA PHE A 97 -5.89 -8.76 20.86
C PHE A 97 -4.36 -8.85 21.04
N GLU A 98 -3.87 -9.85 21.78
CA GLU A 98 -2.45 -10.08 22.04
C GLU A 98 -1.87 -11.19 21.15
N SER A 99 -2.69 -11.74 20.25
CA SER A 99 -2.32 -12.81 19.32
C SER A 99 -1.17 -12.39 18.39
N LYS A 100 -0.41 -13.37 17.87
CA LYS A 100 0.65 -13.10 16.89
C LYS A 100 0.13 -12.43 15.62
N GLU A 101 -1.06 -12.81 15.19
CA GLU A 101 -1.75 -12.18 14.07
C GLU A 101 -2.04 -10.70 14.35
N MET A 102 -2.46 -10.35 15.57
CA MET A 102 -2.66 -8.93 15.94
C MET A 102 -1.34 -8.17 16.06
N GLN A 103 -0.29 -8.80 16.60
CA GLN A 103 1.04 -8.18 16.67
C GLN A 103 1.61 -7.85 15.27
N ALA A 104 1.31 -8.67 14.26
CA ALA A 104 1.67 -8.37 12.87
C ALA A 104 0.92 -7.13 12.33
N LEU A 105 -0.36 -6.96 12.69
CA LEU A 105 -1.12 -5.74 12.36
C LEU A 105 -0.54 -4.53 13.08
N TYR A 106 -0.21 -4.64 14.36
CA TYR A 106 0.39 -3.54 15.12
C TYR A 106 1.72 -3.08 14.53
N LYS A 107 2.62 -3.99 14.14
CA LYS A 107 3.85 -3.63 13.42
C LYS A 107 3.61 -2.78 12.17
N LEU A 108 2.52 -3.05 11.44
CA LEU A 108 2.12 -2.28 10.27
C LEU A 108 1.58 -0.90 10.68
N LEU A 109 0.72 -0.84 11.69
CA LEU A 109 0.13 0.40 12.17
C LEU A 109 1.19 1.33 12.78
N ASP A 110 2.12 0.77 13.57
CA ASP A 110 3.27 1.49 14.13
C ASP A 110 4.10 2.13 13.01
N TYR A 111 4.38 1.37 11.94
CA TYR A 111 5.07 1.93 10.76
C TYR A 111 4.31 3.12 10.14
N CYS A 112 2.98 3.01 10.02
CA CYS A 112 2.17 4.07 9.43
C CYS A 112 2.17 5.33 10.32
N GLU A 113 2.04 5.15 11.64
CA GLU A 113 2.09 6.25 12.62
C GLU A 113 3.46 6.94 12.60
N GLU A 114 4.55 6.18 12.65
CA GLU A 114 5.92 6.72 12.61
C GLU A 114 6.23 7.51 11.34
N ASN A 115 5.63 7.13 10.20
CA ASN A 115 5.90 7.72 8.90
C ASN A 115 4.85 8.74 8.43
N ASN A 116 3.84 9.04 9.25
CA ASN A 116 2.73 9.95 8.91
C ASN A 116 2.04 9.56 7.59
N VAL A 117 1.76 8.25 7.44
CA VAL A 117 1.05 7.68 6.30
C VAL A 117 -0.46 7.81 6.47
#